data_AF-X6MNE8-F1
#
_entry.id   AF-X6MNE8-F1
#
_cell.length_a   1.000
_cell.length_b   1.000
_cell.length_c   1.000
_cell.angle_alpha   90.00
_cell.angle_beta   90.00
_cell.angle_gamma   90.00
#
_symmetry.space_group_name_H-M   'P 1'
#
loop_
_entity.id
_entity.type
_entity.pdbx_description
1 polymer ?
#
loop_
_entity_poly.entity_id
_entity_poly.type
_entity_poly.pdbx_seq_one_letter_code
_entity_poly.pdbx_strand_id
1 'polypeptide(L)'
;MKGSNTTDLAISFIDWNPYAPDSSMGLWQEVELTELQGGQSAYVTIANPLVNSTVNRQSNSAILRVMCEVSNYDDTSGMVVEETLCASIIDPNTNEEIAQQCQNISIPSGTYNAKVFFAPPMAVENVRLWWPYHMGTPYLYVLRFFFATTPDNILLESKFGIRQVESKLITAYQYTLFQVNGVDMIVLGGGYAPDLLLQFEQNARDNDTFIRRQLQYVQWMGLNTIRMEGNFQNEHFYQLCDELGILVMPGLPCCDSWQHWSDWTSQTYSVAQE
;
A
#
# COMPACT_ATOMS: atom_id res chain seq x y z
N MET A 1 -17.80 26.11 -16.78
CA MET A 1 -16.78 25.64 -15.83
C MET A 1 -15.74 24.90 -16.63
N LYS A 2 -14.66 25.57 -17.03
CA LYS A 2 -13.53 24.89 -17.65
C LYS A 2 -12.64 24.47 -16.49
N GLY A 3 -12.34 23.17 -16.43
CA GLY A 3 -11.23 22.61 -15.66
C GLY A 3 -10.06 23.58 -15.69
N SER A 4 -9.41 23.77 -14.56
CA SER A 4 -8.05 24.31 -14.51
C SER A 4 -7.27 23.85 -15.75
N ASN A 5 -6.74 24.78 -16.56
CA ASN A 5 -5.86 24.49 -17.71
C ASN A 5 -4.49 23.96 -17.23
N THR A 6 -4.45 23.18 -16.15
CA THR A 6 -3.26 22.51 -15.66
C THR A 6 -2.99 21.32 -16.56
N THR A 7 -1.78 21.25 -17.09
CA THR A 7 -1.24 20.09 -17.83
C THR A 7 -0.58 19.06 -16.91
N ASP A 8 -0.63 19.32 -15.60
CA ASP A 8 0.06 18.54 -14.59
C ASP A 8 -0.77 17.31 -14.19
N LEU A 9 -0.07 16.19 -13.94
CA LEU A 9 -0.66 15.00 -13.33
C LEU A 9 -0.80 15.23 -11.82
N ALA A 10 -1.79 16.03 -11.43
CA ALA A 10 -1.98 16.51 -10.06
C ALA A 10 -3.33 16.10 -9.47
N ILE A 11 -3.55 16.49 -8.21
CA ILE A 11 -4.85 16.40 -7.51
C ILE A 11 -5.80 17.44 -8.10
N SER A 12 -7.03 17.02 -8.39
CA SER A 12 -8.09 17.91 -8.84
C SER A 12 -9.42 17.53 -8.18
N PHE A 13 -10.25 18.54 -7.89
CA PHE A 13 -11.59 18.33 -7.34
C PHE A 13 -12.67 18.38 -8.41
N ILE A 14 -12.29 18.31 -9.69
CA ILE A 14 -13.16 18.24 -10.86
C ILE A 14 -14.30 19.27 -10.78
N ASP A 15 -15.53 18.83 -10.53
CA ASP A 15 -16.75 19.63 -10.33
C ASP A 15 -17.36 19.42 -8.92
N TRP A 16 -16.63 18.76 -8.02
CA TRP A 16 -17.08 18.41 -6.68
C TRP A 16 -17.08 19.62 -5.74
N ASN A 17 -16.16 20.56 -5.97
CA ASN A 17 -15.95 21.76 -5.16
C ASN A 17 -15.56 22.97 -6.05
N PRO A 18 -15.69 24.20 -5.55
CA PRO A 18 -14.94 25.34 -6.11
C PRO A 18 -13.43 25.08 -6.08
N TYR A 19 -12.68 25.71 -6.98
CA TYR A 19 -11.21 25.62 -6.96
C TYR A 19 -10.64 26.18 -5.66
N ALA A 20 -9.67 25.45 -5.08
CA ALA A 20 -8.82 26.00 -4.03
C ALA A 20 -8.10 27.27 -4.56
N PRO A 21 -7.98 28.35 -3.77
CA PRO A 21 -7.40 29.62 -4.24
C PRO A 21 -5.96 29.51 -4.77
N ASP A 22 -5.22 28.50 -4.32
CA ASP A 22 -3.83 28.20 -4.67
C ASP A 22 -3.69 26.96 -5.56
N SER A 23 -4.80 26.41 -6.06
CA SER A 23 -4.84 25.15 -6.82
C SER A 23 -4.18 23.97 -6.10
N SER A 24 -4.25 23.94 -4.76
CA SER A 24 -3.65 22.88 -3.93
C SER A 24 -2.12 22.76 -4.09
N MET A 25 -1.44 23.86 -4.42
CA MET A 25 0.03 23.86 -4.55
C MET A 25 0.72 23.64 -3.20
N GLY A 26 1.76 22.81 -3.17
CA GLY A 26 2.58 22.59 -1.98
C GLY A 26 2.89 21.12 -1.73
N LEU A 27 3.60 20.85 -0.63
CA LEU A 27 3.82 19.50 -0.13
C LEU A 27 2.69 19.17 0.84
N TRP A 28 1.88 18.19 0.50
CA TRP A 28 0.72 17.77 1.30
C TRP A 28 0.95 16.43 2.03
N GLN A 29 2.04 15.73 1.71
CA GLN A 29 2.50 14.52 2.39
C GLN A 29 3.77 14.80 3.21
N GLU A 30 4.14 13.83 4.04
CA GLU A 30 5.28 13.93 4.93
C GLU A 30 6.61 14.00 4.16
N VAL A 31 7.58 14.72 4.74
CA VAL A 31 8.97 14.73 4.29
C VAL A 31 9.80 14.11 5.40
N GLU A 32 10.41 12.98 5.10
CA GLU A 32 11.21 12.22 6.07
C GLU A 32 12.70 12.52 5.89
N LEU A 33 13.42 12.59 7.03
CA LEU A 33 14.87 12.61 7.06
C LEU A 33 15.36 11.33 7.74
N THR A 34 15.94 10.44 6.94
CA THR A 34 16.44 9.15 7.42
C THR A 34 17.95 9.22 7.62
N GLU A 35 18.40 8.98 8.85
CA GLU A 35 19.83 8.83 9.17
C GLU A 35 20.23 7.35 9.04
N LEU A 36 21.17 7.08 8.13
CA LEU A 36 21.73 5.75 7.93
C LEU A 36 22.97 5.58 8.82
N GLN A 37 22.96 4.63 9.76
CA GLN A 37 24.07 4.45 10.72
C GLN A 37 25.17 3.53 10.17
N GLY A 38 26.44 3.97 10.30
CA GLY A 38 27.68 3.28 9.91
C GLY A 38 27.94 1.91 10.57
N GLY A 39 28.43 0.92 9.79
CA GLY A 39 28.50 -0.51 10.10
C GLY A 39 28.53 -1.37 8.81
N GLN A 40 28.79 -2.69 8.88
CA GLN A 40 29.02 -3.54 7.68
C GLN A 40 27.86 -3.57 6.66
N SER A 41 26.66 -3.07 7.00
CA SER A 41 25.49 -2.94 6.10
C SER A 41 24.87 -1.53 6.09
N ALA A 42 25.63 -0.51 6.53
CA ALA A 42 25.14 0.81 6.93
C ALA A 42 24.45 1.69 5.90
N TYR A 43 24.52 1.36 4.62
CA TYR A 43 23.89 2.16 3.58
C TYR A 43 22.76 1.41 2.89
N VAL A 44 22.30 0.29 3.47
CA VAL A 44 21.19 -0.48 2.91
C VAL A 44 19.87 -0.10 3.56
N THR A 45 18.88 0.26 2.74
CA THR A 45 17.49 0.40 3.18
C THR A 45 16.60 -0.63 2.50
N ILE A 46 15.43 -0.85 3.11
CA ILE A 46 14.36 -1.67 2.55
C ILE A 46 13.13 -0.79 2.41
N ALA A 47 12.48 -0.85 1.26
CA ALA A 47 11.26 -0.12 0.95
C ALA A 47 10.25 -0.99 0.19
N ASN A 48 9.02 -0.48 0.04
CA ASN A 48 7.97 -1.04 -0.80
C ASN A 48 7.74 -2.56 -0.58
N PRO A 49 7.45 -2.99 0.66
CA PRO A 49 7.22 -4.40 0.94
C PRO A 49 5.92 -4.87 0.27
N LEU A 50 5.96 -6.03 -0.34
CA LEU A 50 4.81 -6.65 -0.98
C LEU A 50 4.66 -8.10 -0.52
N VAL A 51 3.48 -8.45 -0.03
CA VAL A 51 3.08 -9.84 0.23
C VAL A 51 1.88 -10.18 -0.63
N ASN A 52 2.10 -10.96 -1.69
CA ASN A 52 1.00 -11.50 -2.49
C ASN A 52 0.61 -12.89 -1.98
N SER A 53 -0.67 -13.08 -1.68
CA SER A 53 -1.18 -14.33 -1.09
C SER A 53 -2.08 -15.10 -2.05
N THR A 54 -1.88 -16.42 -2.11
CA THR A 54 -2.81 -17.36 -2.74
C THR A 54 -3.45 -18.20 -1.64
N VAL A 55 -4.77 -18.12 -1.50
CA VAL A 55 -5.50 -18.68 -0.35
C VAL A 55 -6.17 -20.00 -0.70
N ASN A 56 -5.98 -21.03 0.13
CA ASN A 56 -6.79 -22.24 0.14
C ASN A 56 -7.66 -22.28 1.40
N ARG A 57 -8.95 -21.93 1.24
CA ARG A 57 -9.91 -21.93 2.34
C ARG A 57 -10.29 -23.32 2.87
N GLN A 58 -10.18 -24.37 2.04
CA GLN A 58 -10.56 -25.72 2.47
C GLN A 58 -9.56 -26.29 3.47
N SER A 59 -8.27 -26.01 3.27
CA SER A 59 -7.18 -26.42 4.16
C SER A 59 -6.75 -25.34 5.15
N ASN A 60 -7.41 -24.19 5.17
CA ASN A 60 -7.03 -23.02 5.96
C ASN A 60 -5.53 -22.67 5.83
N SER A 61 -5.02 -22.64 4.60
CA SER A 61 -3.61 -22.41 4.30
C SER A 61 -3.45 -21.35 3.20
N ALA A 62 -2.24 -20.79 3.10
CA ALA A 62 -1.90 -19.84 2.05
C ALA A 62 -0.46 -20.03 1.55
N ILE A 63 -0.22 -19.60 0.31
CA ILE A 63 1.12 -19.45 -0.26
C ILE A 63 1.40 -17.95 -0.37
N LEU A 64 2.48 -17.51 0.26
CA LEU A 64 2.88 -16.11 0.34
C LEU A 64 4.12 -15.87 -0.51
N ARG A 65 4.03 -14.90 -1.41
CA ARG A 65 5.15 -14.42 -2.24
C ARG A 65 5.56 -13.05 -1.72
N VAL A 66 6.75 -12.98 -1.17
CA VAL A 66 7.28 -11.76 -0.55
C VAL A 66 8.30 -11.11 -1.47
N MET A 67 8.18 -9.80 -1.60
CA MET A 67 9.11 -8.95 -2.32
C MET A 67 9.37 -7.69 -1.51
N CYS A 68 10.58 -7.15 -1.61
CA CYS A 68 10.90 -5.80 -1.16
C CYS A 68 11.88 -5.16 -2.13
N GLU A 69 12.00 -3.84 -2.04
CA GLU A 69 13.02 -3.08 -2.74
C GLU A 69 14.19 -2.80 -1.79
N VAL A 70 15.41 -2.98 -2.27
CA VAL A 70 16.64 -2.70 -1.54
C VAL A 70 17.45 -1.62 -2.26
N SER A 71 18.01 -0.70 -1.48
CA SER A 71 18.88 0.36 -1.99
C SER A 71 20.17 0.38 -1.19
N ASN A 72 21.32 0.49 -1.86
CA ASN A 72 22.63 0.71 -1.25
C ASN A 72 23.09 2.13 -1.61
N TYR A 73 22.99 3.04 -0.64
CA TYR A 73 23.35 4.45 -0.75
C TYR A 73 24.85 4.72 -0.63
N ASP A 74 25.70 3.70 -0.50
CA ASP A 74 27.13 3.90 -0.68
C ASP A 74 27.40 4.25 -2.14
N ASP A 75 27.82 5.47 -2.39
CA ASP A 75 28.17 6.01 -3.71
C ASP A 75 29.67 6.27 -3.87
N THR A 76 30.46 6.03 -2.82
CA THR A 76 31.87 6.46 -2.76
C THR A 76 32.86 5.34 -2.56
N SER A 77 32.52 4.31 -1.78
CA SER A 77 33.49 3.26 -1.42
C SER A 77 33.51 2.08 -2.39
N GLY A 78 32.49 1.97 -3.25
CA GLY A 78 32.33 0.86 -4.18
C GLY A 78 32.02 -0.46 -3.49
N MET A 79 31.56 -0.41 -2.23
CA MET A 79 31.33 -1.59 -1.42
C MET A 79 30.08 -2.33 -1.90
N VAL A 80 30.26 -3.61 -2.21
CA VAL A 80 29.15 -4.54 -2.44
C VAL A 80 28.74 -5.10 -1.09
N VAL A 81 27.46 -5.01 -0.75
CA VAL A 81 26.91 -5.63 0.46
C VAL A 81 26.47 -7.05 0.12
N GLU A 82 27.14 -8.03 0.73
CA GLU A 82 26.85 -9.46 0.62
C GLU A 82 26.28 -9.94 1.95
N GLU A 83 24.96 -10.06 2.03
CA GLU A 83 24.25 -10.40 3.27
C GLU A 83 23.16 -11.45 3.04
N THR A 84 22.72 -12.09 4.11
CA THR A 84 21.51 -12.92 4.09
C THR A 84 20.35 -12.08 4.61
N LEU A 85 19.45 -11.67 3.72
CA LEU A 85 18.23 -10.95 4.08
C LEU A 85 17.12 -11.95 4.42
N CYS A 86 16.47 -11.74 5.56
CA CYS A 86 15.36 -12.56 6.04
C CYS A 86 14.06 -11.76 6.04
N ALA A 87 12.97 -12.43 5.69
CA ALA A 87 11.59 -11.97 5.83
C ALA A 87 10.88 -12.90 6.81
N SER A 88 10.36 -12.35 7.90
CA SER A 88 9.62 -13.07 8.95
C SER A 88 8.18 -12.58 9.02
N ILE A 89 7.25 -13.51 9.19
CA ILE A 89 5.82 -13.24 9.34
C ILE A 89 5.40 -13.62 10.75
N ILE A 90 4.91 -12.63 11.48
CA ILE A 90 4.58 -12.73 12.89
C ILE A 90 3.08 -12.56 13.06
N ASP A 91 2.50 -13.44 13.86
CA ASP A 91 1.15 -13.29 14.36
C ASP A 91 1.13 -12.32 15.54
N PRO A 92 0.52 -11.12 15.42
CA PRO A 92 0.60 -10.11 16.48
C PRO A 92 -0.17 -10.48 17.76
N ASN A 93 -1.09 -11.45 17.71
CA ASN A 93 -1.86 -11.85 18.89
C ASN A 93 -1.13 -12.89 19.75
N THR A 94 -0.33 -13.77 19.12
CA THR A 94 0.48 -14.78 19.84
C THR A 94 1.95 -14.35 19.98
N ASN A 95 2.37 -13.36 19.18
CA ASN A 95 3.75 -12.94 19.00
C ASN A 95 4.66 -14.08 18.49
N GLU A 96 4.07 -15.07 17.81
CA GLU A 96 4.78 -16.21 17.22
C GLU A 96 5.12 -15.93 15.75
N GLU A 97 6.32 -16.35 15.35
CA GLU A 97 6.71 -16.41 13.94
C GLU A 97 6.03 -17.62 13.28
N ILE A 98 5.19 -17.36 12.28
CA ILE A 98 4.44 -18.40 11.56
C ILE A 98 5.12 -18.83 10.26
N ALA A 99 6.05 -18.02 9.74
CA ALA A 99 6.90 -18.34 8.61
C ALA A 99 8.11 -17.40 8.56
N GLN A 100 9.22 -17.93 8.06
CA GLN A 100 10.42 -17.16 7.74
C GLN A 100 11.05 -17.69 6.46
N GLN A 101 11.54 -16.79 5.61
CA GLN A 101 12.37 -17.12 4.47
C GLN A 101 13.57 -16.18 4.43
N CYS A 102 14.76 -16.74 4.21
CA CYS A 102 15.98 -15.97 4.03
C CYS A 102 16.57 -16.20 2.65
N GLN A 103 17.26 -15.19 2.13
CA GLN A 103 17.89 -15.20 0.83
C GLN A 103 19.21 -14.45 0.87
N ASN A 104 20.24 -15.03 0.25
CA ASN A 104 21.50 -14.33 0.04
C ASN A 104 21.30 -13.26 -1.03
N ILE A 105 21.75 -12.04 -0.73
CA ILE A 105 21.67 -10.90 -1.61
C ILE A 105 23.04 -10.27 -1.77
N SER A 106 23.29 -9.77 -2.98
CA SER A 106 24.44 -8.96 -3.35
C SER A 106 23.91 -7.62 -3.82
N ILE A 107 24.21 -6.56 -3.07
CA ILE A 107 23.75 -5.20 -3.40
C ILE A 107 24.99 -4.32 -3.71
N PRO A 108 25.31 -4.14 -5.00
CA PRO A 108 26.38 -3.24 -5.40
C PRO A 108 26.16 -1.81 -4.89
N SER A 109 27.25 -1.10 -4.63
CA SER A 109 27.26 0.34 -4.36
C SER A 109 26.50 1.11 -5.45
N GLY A 110 25.69 2.09 -5.03
CA GLY A 110 24.85 2.90 -5.91
C GLY A 110 23.64 2.17 -6.51
N THR A 111 23.27 1.01 -5.96
CA THR A 111 22.03 0.32 -6.37
C THR A 111 20.83 0.99 -5.71
N TYR A 112 19.81 1.34 -6.49
CA TYR A 112 18.58 1.94 -5.99
C TYR A 112 17.36 1.12 -6.39
N ASN A 113 16.47 0.88 -5.44
CA ASN A 113 15.16 0.22 -5.61
C ASN A 113 15.24 -1.14 -6.32
N ALA A 114 16.30 -1.92 -6.07
CA ALA A 114 16.43 -3.25 -6.64
C ALA A 114 15.43 -4.22 -5.98
N LYS A 115 14.65 -4.93 -6.80
CA LYS A 115 13.61 -5.85 -6.31
C LYS A 115 14.22 -7.18 -5.89
N VAL A 116 14.01 -7.56 -4.64
CA VAL A 116 14.38 -8.87 -4.08
C VAL A 116 13.12 -9.70 -3.93
N PHE A 117 13.02 -10.79 -4.69
CA PHE A 117 11.92 -11.76 -4.59
C PHE A 117 12.38 -12.97 -3.76
N PHE A 118 11.69 -13.24 -2.65
CA PHE A 118 11.99 -14.38 -1.79
C PHE A 118 11.49 -15.67 -2.43
N ALA A 119 12.39 -16.61 -2.67
CA ALA A 119 12.09 -17.91 -3.27
C ALA A 119 12.67 -19.08 -2.45
N PRO A 120 11.93 -20.20 -2.32
CA PRO A 120 10.58 -20.42 -2.82
C PRO A 120 9.50 -19.62 -2.05
N PRO A 121 8.26 -19.51 -2.57
CA PRO A 121 7.16 -18.92 -1.81
C PRO A 121 6.93 -19.64 -0.48
N MET A 122 6.58 -18.89 0.57
CA MET A 122 6.33 -19.44 1.90
C MET A 122 4.95 -20.10 1.96
N ALA A 123 4.90 -21.37 2.37
CA ALA A 123 3.64 -22.04 2.69
C ALA A 123 3.32 -21.85 4.17
N VAL A 124 2.12 -21.37 4.47
CA VAL A 124 1.62 -21.16 5.83
C VAL A 124 0.33 -21.93 6.03
N GLU A 125 0.18 -22.54 7.20
CA GLU A 125 -1.00 -23.33 7.59
C GLU A 125 -1.72 -22.68 8.77
N ASN A 126 -2.97 -23.07 8.99
CA ASN A 126 -3.81 -22.56 10.07
C ASN A 126 -3.90 -21.02 10.11
N VAL A 127 -3.89 -20.39 8.94
CA VAL A 127 -3.89 -18.93 8.83
C VAL A 127 -5.23 -18.32 9.21
N ARG A 128 -5.21 -17.07 9.67
CA ARG A 128 -6.39 -16.23 9.86
C ARG A 128 -6.45 -15.24 8.70
N LEU A 129 -7.48 -15.39 7.86
CA LEU A 129 -7.64 -14.54 6.68
C LEU A 129 -8.12 -13.14 7.07
N TRP A 130 -7.70 -12.14 6.31
CA TRP A 130 -8.32 -10.83 6.34
C TRP A 130 -9.64 -10.86 5.58
N TRP A 131 -10.69 -10.29 6.20
CA TRP A 131 -12.01 -10.13 5.61
C TRP A 131 -12.49 -8.68 5.71
N PRO A 132 -13.31 -8.21 4.77
CA PRO A 132 -14.13 -7.03 4.98
C PRO A 132 -14.97 -7.19 6.25
N TYR A 133 -15.21 -6.10 6.98
CA TYR A 133 -15.79 -6.16 8.33
C TYR A 133 -17.16 -6.83 8.41
N HIS A 134 -17.93 -6.80 7.33
CA HIS A 134 -19.26 -7.43 7.24
C HIS A 134 -19.20 -8.93 6.92
N MET A 135 -18.04 -9.45 6.51
CA MET A 135 -17.83 -10.85 6.13
C MET A 135 -17.01 -11.62 7.16
N GLY A 136 -16.26 -10.93 8.02
CA GLY A 136 -15.41 -11.55 9.03
C GLY A 136 -14.46 -10.55 9.68
N THR A 137 -13.41 -11.07 10.30
CA THR A 137 -12.39 -10.26 10.96
C THR A 137 -11.34 -9.75 9.97
N PRO A 138 -11.00 -8.45 9.96
CA PRO A 138 -9.88 -7.91 9.20
C PRO A 138 -8.53 -8.26 9.87
N TYR A 139 -8.14 -9.54 9.80
CA TYR A 139 -6.93 -10.02 10.46
C TYR A 139 -5.65 -9.51 9.78
N LEU A 140 -4.74 -8.91 10.56
CA LEU A 140 -3.47 -8.40 10.07
C LEU A 140 -2.30 -9.14 10.74
N TYR A 141 -1.33 -9.53 9.92
CA TYR A 141 -0.02 -10.05 10.33
C TYR A 141 1.02 -8.94 10.27
N VAL A 142 2.18 -9.19 10.89
CA VAL A 142 3.35 -8.31 10.81
C VAL A 142 4.42 -8.98 9.95
N LEU A 143 4.92 -8.28 8.95
CA LEU A 143 6.08 -8.63 8.16
C LEU A 143 7.30 -7.86 8.69
N ARG A 144 8.40 -8.57 8.94
CA ARG A 144 9.68 -7.97 9.32
C ARG A 144 10.78 -8.36 8.34
N PHE A 145 11.61 -7.39 7.99
CA PHE A 145 12.86 -7.64 7.28
C PHE A 145 14.06 -7.34 8.17
N PHE A 146 15.06 -8.21 8.13
CA PHE A 146 16.32 -8.05 8.89
C PHE A 146 17.44 -8.85 8.24
N PHE A 147 18.68 -8.50 8.53
CA PHE A 147 19.84 -9.33 8.13
C PHE A 147 20.07 -10.45 9.14
N ALA A 148 20.39 -11.65 8.65
CA ALA A 148 20.64 -12.82 9.52
C ALA A 148 21.81 -12.61 10.49
N THR A 149 22.75 -11.72 10.16
CA THR A 149 23.88 -11.32 11.01
C THR A 149 23.46 -10.42 12.17
N THR A 150 22.33 -9.71 12.04
CA THR A 150 21.80 -8.78 13.04
C THR A 150 20.27 -8.95 13.18
N PRO A 151 19.80 -10.12 13.68
CA PRO A 151 18.37 -10.45 13.68
C PRO A 151 17.50 -9.51 14.52
N ASP A 152 18.08 -8.87 15.54
CA ASP A 152 17.38 -7.90 16.38
C ASP A 152 17.27 -6.50 15.73
N ASN A 153 18.00 -6.26 14.63
CA ASN A 153 17.96 -5.00 13.88
C ASN A 153 16.94 -5.10 12.75
N ILE A 154 15.69 -4.72 13.06
CA ILE A 154 14.61 -4.70 12.07
C ILE A 154 14.80 -3.53 11.12
N LEU A 155 15.01 -3.84 9.83
CA LEU A 155 15.21 -2.86 8.76
C LEU A 155 13.90 -2.23 8.30
N LEU A 156 12.82 -3.01 8.31
CA LEU A 156 11.49 -2.59 7.95
C LEU A 156 10.46 -3.49 8.63
N GLU A 157 9.41 -2.88 9.19
CA GLU A 157 8.23 -3.58 9.71
C GLU A 157 6.98 -3.05 8.99
N SER A 158 6.09 -3.95 8.55
CA SER A 158 4.84 -3.58 7.89
C SER A 158 3.71 -4.54 8.27
N LYS A 159 2.47 -4.05 8.33
CA LYS A 159 1.29 -4.88 8.55
C LYS A 159 0.69 -5.32 7.21
N PHE A 160 0.16 -6.54 7.14
CA PHE A 160 -0.54 -7.01 5.94
C PHE A 160 -1.64 -8.02 6.28
N GLY A 161 -2.68 -8.08 5.44
CA GLY A 161 -3.74 -9.09 5.53
C GLY A 161 -3.54 -10.23 4.55
N ILE A 162 -3.66 -11.49 5.00
CA ILE A 162 -3.71 -12.65 4.07
C ILE A 162 -5.11 -12.69 3.46
N ARG A 163 -5.23 -12.26 2.20
CA ARG A 163 -6.49 -12.26 1.43
C ARG A 163 -6.24 -12.45 -0.06
N GLN A 164 -7.24 -12.99 -0.74
CA GLN A 164 -7.30 -13.03 -2.20
C GLN A 164 -8.52 -12.24 -2.68
N VAL A 165 -8.30 -11.24 -3.54
CA VAL A 165 -9.37 -10.40 -4.09
C VAL A 165 -9.40 -10.59 -5.60
N GLU A 166 -10.57 -10.89 -6.14
CA GLU A 166 -10.76 -11.18 -7.56
C GLU A 166 -11.96 -10.42 -8.10
N SER A 167 -11.96 -10.14 -9.40
CA SER A 167 -13.12 -9.66 -10.12
C SER A 167 -13.34 -10.47 -11.38
N LYS A 168 -14.60 -10.71 -11.74
CA LYS A 168 -14.99 -11.45 -12.95
C LYS A 168 -16.12 -10.72 -13.68
N LEU A 169 -15.99 -10.61 -14.99
CA LEU A 169 -17.07 -10.10 -15.84
C LEU A 169 -18.09 -11.21 -16.07
N ILE A 170 -19.32 -11.02 -15.60
CA ILE A 170 -20.44 -11.93 -15.89
C ILE A 170 -21.08 -11.51 -17.21
N THR A 171 -20.60 -12.13 -18.29
CA THR A 171 -20.96 -11.76 -19.67
C THR A 171 -22.45 -11.81 -19.96
N ALA A 172 -23.18 -12.78 -19.40
CA ALA A 172 -24.62 -12.94 -19.59
C ALA A 172 -25.43 -11.70 -19.15
N TYR A 173 -24.89 -10.91 -18.23
CA TYR A 173 -25.57 -9.74 -17.63
C TYR A 173 -24.72 -8.46 -17.68
N GLN A 174 -23.51 -8.51 -18.25
CA GLN A 174 -22.58 -7.38 -18.38
C GLN A 174 -22.27 -6.64 -17.07
N TYR A 175 -22.18 -7.36 -15.94
CA TYR A 175 -21.71 -6.78 -14.67
C TYR A 175 -20.40 -7.42 -14.19
N THR A 176 -19.62 -6.64 -13.46
CA THR A 176 -18.42 -7.12 -12.75
C THR A 176 -18.82 -7.61 -11.37
N LEU A 177 -18.51 -8.87 -11.07
CA LEU A 177 -18.68 -9.49 -9.77
C LEU A 177 -17.34 -9.50 -9.04
N PHE A 178 -17.33 -9.03 -7.80
CA PHE A 178 -16.15 -9.04 -6.93
C PHE A 178 -16.22 -10.22 -5.96
N GLN A 179 -15.05 -10.76 -5.63
CA GLN A 179 -14.90 -11.84 -4.66
C GLN A 179 -13.77 -11.52 -3.69
N VAL A 180 -13.99 -11.85 -2.42
CA VAL A 180 -12.93 -11.87 -1.39
C VAL A 180 -12.83 -13.27 -0.83
N ASN A 181 -11.63 -13.84 -0.89
CA ASN A 181 -11.32 -15.21 -0.51
C ASN A 181 -12.30 -16.21 -1.17
N GLY A 182 -12.60 -16.00 -2.45
CA GLY A 182 -13.53 -16.83 -3.23
C GLY A 182 -15.01 -16.73 -2.84
N VAL A 183 -15.39 -15.77 -1.97
CA VAL A 183 -16.80 -15.48 -1.65
C VAL A 183 -17.25 -14.27 -2.44
N ASP A 184 -18.33 -14.45 -3.23
CA ASP A 184 -18.98 -13.37 -3.96
C ASP A 184 -19.47 -12.28 -3.01
N MET A 185 -19.25 -11.01 -3.39
CA MET A 185 -19.70 -9.87 -2.60
C MET A 185 -20.30 -8.77 -3.48
N ILE A 186 -21.22 -8.00 -2.90
CA ILE A 186 -21.78 -6.79 -3.50
C ILE A 186 -20.99 -5.59 -2.98
N VAL A 187 -20.56 -4.72 -3.89
CA VAL A 187 -19.94 -3.45 -3.52
C VAL A 187 -21.04 -2.48 -3.10
N LEU A 188 -21.07 -2.16 -1.81
CA LEU A 188 -21.91 -1.13 -1.22
C LEU A 188 -20.99 -0.01 -0.77
N GLY A 189 -20.94 1.09 -1.53
CA GLY A 189 -19.94 2.10 -1.29
C GLY A 189 -20.35 3.53 -1.59
N GLY A 190 -19.41 4.43 -1.34
CA GLY A 190 -19.52 5.85 -1.65
C GLY A 190 -18.21 6.37 -2.25
N GLY A 191 -18.31 7.49 -2.98
CA GLY A 191 -17.12 8.27 -3.36
C GLY A 191 -16.55 8.96 -2.12
N TYR A 192 -15.23 8.89 -1.95
CA TYR A 192 -14.52 9.64 -0.91
C TYR A 192 -13.73 10.77 -1.56
N ALA A 193 -13.79 11.93 -0.93
CA ALA A 193 -12.98 13.09 -1.28
C ALA A 193 -12.28 13.59 -0.01
N PRO A 194 -10.99 13.96 -0.09
CA PRO A 194 -10.30 14.62 1.01
C PRO A 194 -10.85 16.02 1.26
N ASP A 195 -10.33 16.66 2.32
CA ASP A 195 -10.47 18.09 2.53
C ASP A 195 -10.04 18.90 1.29
N LEU A 196 -10.79 19.95 0.96
CA LEU A 196 -10.56 20.78 -0.23
C LEU A 196 -9.16 21.40 -0.27
N LEU A 197 -8.60 21.73 0.90
CA LEU A 197 -7.30 22.35 1.05
C LEU A 197 -6.21 21.32 1.37
N LEU A 198 -6.51 20.03 1.22
CA LEU A 198 -5.62 18.91 1.54
C LEU A 198 -5.05 19.01 2.96
N GLN A 199 -5.84 19.53 3.90
CA GLN A 199 -5.44 19.62 5.29
C GLN A 199 -5.57 18.25 5.96
N PHE A 200 -4.44 17.56 6.06
CA PHE A 200 -4.25 16.49 7.03
C PHE A 200 -3.90 17.18 8.36
N GLU A 201 -4.71 16.99 9.41
CA GLU A 201 -4.67 17.81 10.62
C GLU A 201 -3.24 17.96 11.21
N GLN A 202 -2.96 19.12 11.80
CA GLN A 202 -1.61 19.59 12.18
C GLN A 202 -0.88 18.72 13.23
N ASN A 203 -1.53 17.71 13.82
CA ASN A 203 -0.86 16.70 14.63
C ASN A 203 -1.42 15.30 14.34
N ALA A 204 -0.55 14.29 14.41
CA ALA A 204 -0.87 12.90 14.06
C ALA A 204 -2.01 12.28 14.89
N ARG A 205 -2.23 12.76 16.13
CA ARG A 205 -3.27 12.23 17.03
C ARG A 205 -4.67 12.67 16.64
N ASP A 206 -4.81 13.95 16.28
CA ASP A 206 -6.08 14.50 15.82
C ASP A 206 -6.40 13.90 14.44
N ASN A 207 -5.39 13.79 13.55
CA ASN A 207 -5.55 13.19 12.23
C ASN A 207 -6.01 11.72 12.27
N ASP A 208 -5.41 10.87 13.13
CA ASP A 208 -5.88 9.48 13.34
C ASP A 208 -7.35 9.47 13.78
N THR A 209 -7.68 10.33 14.74
CA THR A 209 -9.04 10.40 15.27
C THR A 209 -10.04 10.86 14.20
N PHE A 210 -9.68 11.82 13.37
CA PHE A 210 -10.55 12.38 12.35
C PHE A 210 -10.80 11.41 11.20
N ILE A 211 -9.73 10.88 10.57
CA ILE A 211 -9.86 9.91 9.47
C ILE A 211 -10.56 8.65 9.95
N ARG A 212 -10.20 8.12 11.13
CA ARG A 212 -10.86 6.95 11.71
C ARG A 212 -12.35 7.18 11.91
N ARG A 213 -12.79 8.37 12.36
CA ARG A 213 -14.22 8.70 12.49
C ARG A 213 -14.93 8.70 11.14
N GLN A 214 -14.33 9.29 10.11
CA GLN A 214 -14.91 9.26 8.76
C GLN A 214 -15.07 7.83 8.25
N LEU A 215 -14.07 6.99 8.44
CA LEU A 215 -14.12 5.57 8.07
C LEU A 215 -15.14 4.79 8.92
N GLN A 216 -15.30 5.12 10.21
CA GLN A 216 -16.35 4.54 11.04
C GLN A 216 -17.76 4.93 10.57
N TYR A 217 -17.94 6.13 10.00
CA TYR A 217 -19.22 6.50 9.38
C TYR A 217 -19.55 5.61 8.17
N VAL A 218 -18.56 5.20 7.39
CA VAL A 218 -18.75 4.22 6.30
C VAL A 218 -19.33 2.92 6.85
N GLN A 219 -18.76 2.41 7.95
CA GLN A 219 -19.29 1.21 8.61
C GLN A 219 -20.70 1.42 9.20
N TRP A 220 -20.96 2.58 9.83
CA TRP A 220 -22.26 2.91 10.41
C TRP A 220 -23.37 3.07 9.37
N MET A 221 -23.03 3.51 8.17
CA MET A 221 -23.94 3.52 7.01
C MET A 221 -24.16 2.13 6.41
N GLY A 222 -23.43 1.11 6.85
CA GLY A 222 -23.50 -0.25 6.31
C GLY A 222 -22.79 -0.41 4.96
N LEU A 223 -21.89 0.52 4.60
CA LEU A 223 -21.09 0.46 3.39
C LEU A 223 -19.81 -0.34 3.63
N ASN A 224 -19.36 -1.08 2.63
CA ASN A 224 -18.16 -1.92 2.68
C ASN A 224 -17.00 -1.43 1.82
N THR A 225 -17.22 -0.45 0.95
CA THR A 225 -16.22 0.01 0.00
C THR A 225 -16.20 1.54 -0.13
N ILE A 226 -15.01 2.09 -0.28
CA ILE A 226 -14.78 3.47 -0.67
C ILE A 226 -14.22 3.51 -2.10
N ARG A 227 -14.78 4.33 -2.98
CA ARG A 227 -14.19 4.65 -4.28
C ARG A 227 -13.43 5.97 -4.18
N MET A 228 -12.18 5.97 -4.63
CA MET A 228 -11.38 7.18 -4.80
C MET A 228 -11.14 7.40 -6.29
N GLU A 229 -11.59 8.55 -6.79
CA GLU A 229 -11.38 9.00 -8.17
C GLU A 229 -10.33 10.11 -8.14
N GLY A 230 -9.08 9.72 -8.34
CA GLY A 230 -7.92 10.52 -7.97
C GLY A 230 -7.85 10.74 -6.46
N ASN A 231 -7.22 11.84 -6.06
CA ASN A 231 -7.19 12.33 -4.68
C ASN A 231 -6.83 11.25 -3.65
N PHE A 232 -5.86 10.40 -4.04
CA PHE A 232 -5.37 9.31 -3.21
C PHE A 232 -4.94 9.84 -1.84
N GLN A 233 -5.18 9.06 -0.80
CA GLN A 233 -4.84 9.45 0.57
C GLN A 233 -3.42 9.03 0.93
N ASN A 234 -2.97 9.43 2.12
CA ASN A 234 -1.70 8.98 2.66
C ASN A 234 -1.78 7.52 3.15
N GLU A 235 -0.61 6.94 3.45
CA GLU A 235 -0.47 5.56 3.95
C GLU A 235 -1.35 5.28 5.18
N HIS A 236 -1.45 6.25 6.10
CA HIS A 236 -2.25 6.13 7.31
C HIS A 236 -3.74 5.86 7.03
N PHE A 237 -4.32 6.49 6.01
CA PHE A 237 -5.70 6.21 5.59
C PHE A 237 -5.90 4.74 5.19
N TYR A 238 -4.97 4.19 4.40
CA TYR A 238 -5.05 2.80 3.94
C TYR A 238 -4.87 1.82 5.10
N GLN A 239 -3.95 2.10 6.02
CA GLN A 239 -3.79 1.32 7.26
C GLN A 239 -5.07 1.29 8.08
N LEU A 240 -5.75 2.43 8.23
CA LEU A 240 -7.04 2.48 8.91
C LEU A 240 -8.13 1.70 8.16
N CYS A 241 -8.14 1.72 6.83
CA CYS A 241 -9.07 0.92 6.03
C CYS A 241 -8.82 -0.58 6.21
N ASP A 242 -7.56 -1.00 6.25
CA ASP A 242 -7.15 -2.38 6.52
C ASP A 242 -7.56 -2.82 7.93
N GLU A 243 -7.34 -1.99 8.96
CA GLU A 243 -7.75 -2.25 10.34
C GLU A 243 -9.29 -2.32 10.50
N LEU A 244 -10.02 -1.45 9.81
CA LEU A 244 -11.48 -1.38 9.87
C LEU A 244 -12.18 -2.34 8.90
N GLY A 245 -11.44 -3.08 8.08
CA GLY A 245 -12.04 -4.01 7.12
C GLY A 245 -12.84 -3.32 6.01
N ILE A 246 -12.43 -2.13 5.58
CA ILE A 246 -13.07 -1.35 4.51
C ILE A 246 -12.29 -1.55 3.22
N LEU A 247 -12.98 -1.92 2.14
CA LEU A 247 -12.35 -2.05 0.84
C LEU A 247 -12.14 -0.68 0.20
N VAL A 248 -11.06 -0.55 -0.57
CA VAL A 248 -10.73 0.68 -1.28
C VAL A 248 -10.63 0.38 -2.77
N MET A 249 -11.29 1.19 -3.57
CA MET A 249 -11.24 1.16 -5.04
C MET A 249 -10.59 2.47 -5.53
N PRO A 250 -9.25 2.55 -5.55
CA PRO A 250 -8.56 3.70 -6.12
C PRO A 250 -8.60 3.62 -7.65
N GLY A 251 -8.70 4.78 -8.29
CA GLY A 251 -8.53 4.93 -9.73
C GLY A 251 -8.09 6.35 -10.06
N LEU A 252 -7.49 6.54 -11.21
CA LEU A 252 -7.13 7.88 -11.70
C LEU A 252 -8.40 8.73 -11.91
N PRO A 253 -8.32 10.05 -11.70
CA PRO A 253 -9.48 10.93 -11.82
C PRO A 253 -9.95 11.03 -13.27
N CYS A 254 -11.22 11.40 -13.44
CA CYS A 254 -11.71 11.84 -14.73
C CYS A 254 -11.40 13.30 -15.01
N CYS A 255 -11.66 13.70 -16.26
CA CYS A 255 -12.01 15.07 -16.56
C CYS A 255 -10.86 16.09 -16.40
N ASP A 256 -9.64 15.61 -16.23
CA ASP A 256 -8.39 16.37 -16.19
C ASP A 256 -7.30 15.68 -17.04
N SER A 257 -6.05 16.12 -16.89
CA SER A 257 -4.91 15.60 -17.66
C SER A 257 -4.76 14.08 -17.60
N TRP A 258 -5.23 13.42 -16.53
CA TRP A 258 -5.17 11.97 -16.39
C TRP A 258 -6.01 11.21 -17.44
N GLN A 259 -6.96 11.84 -18.11
CA GLN A 259 -7.76 11.24 -19.19
C GLN A 259 -7.36 11.69 -20.60
N HIS A 260 -6.49 12.68 -20.73
CA HIS A 260 -6.13 13.30 -22.01
C HIS A 260 -4.74 12.86 -22.48
N TRP A 261 -4.54 11.54 -22.63
CA TRP A 261 -3.23 10.95 -22.95
C TRP A 261 -2.65 11.40 -24.29
N SER A 262 -3.50 11.82 -25.24
CA SER A 262 -3.06 12.41 -26.52
C SER A 262 -2.26 13.69 -26.34
N ASP A 263 -2.46 14.37 -25.20
CA ASP A 263 -1.89 15.68 -24.91
C ASP A 263 -0.67 15.56 -23.98
N TRP A 264 -0.32 14.34 -23.57
CA TRP A 264 0.81 14.07 -22.69
C TRP A 264 2.14 14.40 -23.36
N THR A 265 3.00 15.09 -22.60
CA THR A 265 4.36 15.43 -23.03
C THR A 265 5.36 14.36 -22.54
N SER A 266 6.61 14.42 -22.98
CA SER A 266 7.67 13.56 -22.45
C SER A 266 7.85 13.71 -20.93
N GLN A 267 7.61 14.91 -20.39
CA GLN A 267 7.62 15.16 -18.94
C GLN A 267 6.45 14.44 -18.25
N THR A 268 5.24 14.52 -18.83
CA THR A 268 4.05 13.85 -18.32
C THR A 268 4.23 12.34 -18.27
N TYR A 269 4.81 11.74 -19.33
CA TYR A 269 5.16 10.32 -19.34
C TYR A 269 6.21 9.95 -18.29
N SER A 270 7.18 10.83 -18.02
CA SER A 270 8.18 10.61 -16.96
C SER A 270 7.53 10.55 -15.58
N VAL A 271 6.63 11.48 -15.28
CA VAL A 271 5.92 11.53 -13.99
C VAL A 271 4.98 10.32 -13.84
N ALA A 272 4.31 9.89 -14.91
CA ALA A 272 3.39 8.74 -14.87
C ALA A 272 4.09 7.37 -14.69
N GLN A 273 5.42 7.32 -14.80
CA GLN A 273 6.21 6.09 -14.62
C GLN A 273 6.68 5.87 -13.17
N GLU A 274 6.64 6.92 -12.35
CA GLU A 274 6.95 6.89 -10.92
C GLU A 274 5.79 6.24 -10.13
#